data_AF-A0A3N5XFD6-F1
#
_entry.id   AF-A0A3N5XFD6-F1
#
_cell.length_a   1.000
_cell.length_b   1.000
_cell.length_c   1.000
_cell.angle_alpha   90.00
_cell.angle_beta   90.00
_cell.angle_gamma   90.00
#
_symmetry.space_group_name_H-M   'P 1'
#
loop_
_entity.id
_entity.type
_entity.pdbx_description
1 polymer ?
#
loop_
_entity_poly.entity_id
_entity_poly.type
_entity_poly.pdbx_seq_one_letter_code
_entity_poly.pdbx_strand_id
1 'polypeptide(L)'
;MATQGIISIVKEDKVIFKCVAGCNGMTATKTANELKKIKEPTLEQVYKVCLKNDFGCKDCLIVQSENTYKGADDEDELSELYITKFQDAQFNPRWECGIASHVEVINCVG
;
A
#
# COMPACT_ATOMS: atom_id res chain seq x y z
N MET A 1 3.20 -20.22 -1.55
CA MET A 1 3.08 -19.41 -0.32
C MET A 1 2.73 -18.00 -0.74
N ALA A 2 1.66 -17.41 -0.20
CA ALA A 2 1.36 -16.00 -0.44
C ALA A 2 2.25 -15.16 0.49
N THR A 3 3.09 -14.29 -0.07
CA THR A 3 3.88 -13.32 0.69
C THR A 3 3.08 -12.03 0.83
N GLN A 4 3.01 -11.45 2.02
CA GLN A 4 2.38 -10.15 2.22
C GLN A 4 3.37 -9.02 1.98
N GLY A 5 2.85 -7.87 1.55
CA GLY A 5 3.67 -6.71 1.27
C GLY A 5 3.01 -5.39 1.65
N ILE A 6 3.83 -4.41 2.01
CA ILE A 6 3.41 -3.03 2.26
C ILE A 6 4.30 -2.09 1.44
N ILE A 7 3.67 -1.08 0.83
CA ILE A 7 4.38 0.08 0.29
C ILE A 7 3.72 1.34 0.84
N SER A 8 4.45 2.09 1.65
CA SER A 8 4.01 3.39 2.17
C SER A 8 4.68 4.51 1.38
N ILE A 9 3.86 5.39 0.81
CA ILE A 9 4.31 6.60 0.11
C ILE A 9 4.19 7.77 1.08
N VAL A 10 5.32 8.43 1.35
CA VAL A 10 5.47 9.49 2.35
C VAL A 10 5.77 10.82 1.66
N LYS A 11 5.14 11.90 2.13
CA LYS A 11 5.46 13.28 1.76
C LYS A 11 5.45 14.12 3.03
N GLU A 12 6.51 14.90 3.25
CA GLU A 12 6.64 15.76 4.45
C GLU A 12 6.36 15.00 5.75
N ASP A 13 7.00 13.83 5.90
CA ASP A 13 6.88 12.93 7.05
C ASP A 13 5.47 12.36 7.32
N LYS A 14 4.53 12.52 6.37
CA LYS A 14 3.19 11.95 6.43
C LYS A 14 2.98 10.88 5.37
N VAL A 15 2.37 9.76 5.75
CA VAL A 15 1.91 8.76 4.79
C VAL A 15 0.76 9.38 4.00
N ILE A 16 0.92 9.49 2.68
CA ILE A 16 -0.12 9.97 1.76
C ILE A 16 -0.84 8.82 1.07
N PHE A 17 -0.14 7.70 0.87
CA PHE A 17 -0.73 6.46 0.38
C PHE A 17 -0.11 5.25 1.08
N LYS A 18 -0.91 4.22 1.32
CA LYS A 18 -0.48 2.93 1.82
C LYS A 18 -1.04 1.83 0.94
N CYS A 19 -0.16 1.02 0.35
CA CYS A 19 -0.51 -0.12 -0.47
C CYS A 19 -0.28 -1.38 0.35
N VAL A 20 -1.32 -2.21 0.51
CA VAL A 20 -1.29 -3.41 1.35
C VAL A 20 -1.72 -4.61 0.51
N ALA A 21 -0.82 -5.56 0.32
CA ALA A 21 -1.06 -6.75 -0.49
C ALA A 21 -1.07 -8.02 0.37
N GLY A 22 -2.13 -8.83 0.22
CA GLY A 22 -2.23 -10.14 0.86
C GLY A 22 -1.41 -11.24 0.15
N CYS A 23 -1.02 -11.03 -1.10
CA CYS A 23 -0.20 -11.94 -1.89
C CYS A 23 0.86 -11.17 -2.70
N ASN A 24 1.82 -11.90 -3.29
CA ASN A 24 2.88 -11.36 -4.15
C ASN A 24 3.67 -10.17 -3.56
N GLY A 25 3.72 -10.03 -2.23
CA GLY A 25 4.49 -8.99 -1.55
C GLY A 25 5.96 -8.92 -1.94
N MET A 26 6.56 -10.02 -2.42
CA MET A 26 7.93 -10.03 -2.95
C MET A 26 8.19 -9.04 -4.11
N THR A 27 7.14 -8.55 -4.78
CA THR A 27 7.26 -7.54 -5.84
C THR A 27 7.32 -6.10 -5.29
N ALA A 28 7.21 -5.90 -3.96
CA ALA A 28 7.16 -4.59 -3.31
C ALA A 28 8.27 -3.64 -3.79
N THR A 29 9.53 -4.09 -3.79
CA THR A 29 10.68 -3.27 -4.21
C THR A 29 10.58 -2.81 -5.66
N LYS A 30 10.14 -3.69 -6.58
CA LYS A 30 9.96 -3.36 -8.00
C LYS A 30 8.87 -2.29 -8.16
N THR A 31 7.74 -2.47 -7.49
CA THR A 31 6.59 -1.57 -7.51
C THR A 31 6.95 -0.21 -6.90
N ALA A 32 7.62 -0.20 -5.75
CA ALA A 32 8.13 0.98 -5.08
C ALA A 32 9.04 1.83 -5.98
N ASN A 33 9.92 1.18 -6.74
CA ASN A 33 10.80 1.86 -7.71
C ASN A 33 10.05 2.49 -8.90
N GLU A 34 8.89 1.95 -9.29
CA GLU A 34 8.04 2.58 -10.31
C GLU A 34 7.24 3.75 -9.73
N LEU A 35 6.69 3.59 -8.52
CA LEU A 35 5.95 4.65 -7.82
C LEU A 35 6.82 5.88 -7.53
N LYS A 36 8.11 5.70 -7.18
CA LYS A 36 9.08 6.79 -6.99
C LYS A 36 9.23 7.70 -8.21
N LYS A 37 8.88 7.23 -9.42
CA LYS A 37 8.99 8.01 -10.66
C LYS A 37 7.80 8.94 -10.87
N ILE A 38 6.76 8.85 -10.04
CA ILE A 38 5.54 9.64 -10.14
C ILE A 38 5.63 10.79 -9.14
N LYS A 39 5.65 12.03 -9.65
CA LYS A 39 5.83 13.23 -8.83
C LYS A 39 4.67 13.43 -7.84
N GLU A 40 3.45 13.35 -8.36
CA GLU A 40 2.20 13.57 -7.62
C GLU A 40 1.24 12.43 -7.94
N PRO A 41 1.41 11.26 -7.33
CA PRO A 41 0.58 10.11 -7.63
C PRO A 41 -0.84 10.33 -7.10
N THR A 42 -1.82 9.91 -7.89
CA THR A 42 -3.21 9.76 -7.44
C THR A 42 -3.47 8.35 -6.96
N LEU A 43 -4.50 8.16 -6.13
CA LEU A 43 -4.92 6.85 -5.64
C LEU A 43 -5.08 5.81 -6.78
N GLU A 44 -5.74 6.23 -7.86
CA GLU A 44 -5.96 5.42 -9.07
C GLU A 44 -4.65 5.01 -9.75
N GLN A 45 -3.69 5.93 -9.87
CA GLN A 45 -2.38 5.63 -10.46
C GLN A 45 -1.59 4.67 -9.59
N VAL A 46 -1.59 4.86 -8.27
CA VAL A 46 -0.91 3.96 -7.33
C VAL A 46 -1.48 2.55 -7.44
N TYR A 47 -2.81 2.42 -7.43
CA TYR A 47 -3.50 1.14 -7.59
C TYR A 47 -3.15 0.44 -8.92
N LYS A 48 -3.18 1.17 -10.03
CA LYS A 48 -2.81 0.65 -11.34
C LYS A 48 -1.35 0.19 -11.40
N VAL A 49 -0.42 0.92 -10.80
CA VAL A 49 1.00 0.54 -10.75
C VAL A 49 1.20 -0.72 -9.92
N CYS A 50 0.50 -0.86 -8.79
CA CYS A 50 0.52 -2.06 -7.97
C CYS A 50 0.05 -3.28 -8.77
N LEU A 51 -1.13 -3.21 -9.40
CA LEU A 51 -1.66 -4.29 -10.22
C LEU A 51 -0.75 -4.63 -11.42
N LYS A 52 -0.22 -3.61 -12.10
CA LYS A 52 0.69 -3.78 -13.25
C LYS A 52 1.97 -4.54 -12.86
N ASN A 53 2.42 -4.40 -11.62
CA ASN A 53 3.63 -5.04 -11.11
C ASN A 53 3.38 -6.32 -10.32
N ASP A 54 2.15 -6.85 -10.37
CA ASP A 54 1.73 -8.02 -9.62
C ASP A 54 1.98 -7.85 -8.11
N PHE A 55 1.85 -6.61 -7.59
CA PHE A 55 1.85 -6.37 -6.15
C PHE A 55 0.45 -6.60 -5.60
N GLY A 56 0.22 -7.82 -5.12
CA GLY A 56 -1.11 -8.32 -4.82
C GLY A 56 -1.88 -8.73 -6.08
N CYS A 57 -3.15 -9.08 -5.87
CA CYS A 57 -4.17 -9.26 -6.90
C CYS A 57 -5.37 -8.39 -6.54
N LYS A 58 -6.38 -8.30 -7.42
CA LYS A 58 -7.57 -7.45 -7.20
C LYS A 58 -8.23 -7.75 -5.84
N ASP A 59 -8.40 -9.03 -5.55
CA ASP A 59 -9.07 -9.56 -4.36
C ASP A 59 -8.34 -9.28 -3.04
N CYS A 60 -7.07 -8.84 -3.06
CA CYS A 60 -6.30 -8.62 -1.83
C CYS A 60 -5.47 -7.33 -1.79
N LEU A 61 -5.43 -6.57 -2.88
CA LEU A 61 -4.72 -5.31 -2.92
C LEU A 61 -5.62 -4.19 -2.42
N ILE A 62 -5.26 -3.58 -1.30
CA ILE A 62 -5.87 -2.33 -0.84
C ILE A 62 -4.85 -1.22 -1.05
N VAL A 63 -5.27 -0.14 -1.71
CA VAL A 63 -4.52 1.11 -1.74
C VAL A 63 -5.35 2.15 -1.01
N GLN A 64 -4.81 2.68 0.07
CA GLN A 64 -5.47 3.62 0.96
C GLN A 64 -4.79 4.98 0.89
N SER A 65 -5.59 6.04 0.97
CA SER A 65 -5.21 7.40 1.36
C SER A 65 -5.87 7.74 2.70
N GLU A 66 -5.58 8.90 3.27
CA GLU A 66 -6.10 9.30 4.59
C GLU A 66 -7.63 9.16 4.72
N ASN A 67 -8.39 9.47 3.67
CA ASN A 67 -9.84 9.56 3.74
C ASN A 67 -10.59 8.55 2.84
N THR A 68 -9.88 7.79 2.01
CA THR A 68 -10.51 6.88 1.06
C THR A 68 -9.53 5.80 0.64
N TYR A 69 -10.04 4.70 0.08
CA TYR A 69 -9.25 3.59 -0.40
C TYR A 69 -9.81 3.07 -1.72
N LYS A 70 -9.07 2.15 -2.32
CA LYS A 70 -9.42 1.44 -3.54
C LYS A 70 -8.91 0.01 -3.45
N GLY A 71 -9.75 -0.95 -3.83
CA GLY A 71 -9.34 -2.35 -3.95
C GLY A 71 -9.63 -3.20 -2.71
N ALA A 72 -9.31 -4.49 -2.83
CA ALA A 72 -10.01 -5.60 -2.20
C ALA A 72 -11.52 -5.47 -2.42
N ASP A 73 -11.84 -5.31 -3.71
CA ASP A 73 -13.14 -5.41 -4.36
C ASP A 73 -14.31 -4.62 -3.69
N ASP A 74 -13.93 -3.61 -2.91
CA ASP A 74 -14.73 -2.58 -2.27
C ASP A 74 -15.73 -3.10 -1.20
N GLU A 75 -15.20 -3.79 -0.18
CA GLU A 75 -15.84 -4.04 1.12
C GLU A 75 -16.51 -2.78 1.71
N ASP A 76 -17.64 -2.94 2.42
CA ASP A 76 -18.40 -1.84 3.05
C ASP A 76 -17.60 -1.09 4.13
N GLU A 77 -16.62 -1.74 4.78
CA GLU A 77 -15.81 -1.12 5.84
C GLU A 77 -14.46 -1.83 6.06
N LEU A 78 -13.34 -1.10 5.96
CA LEU A 78 -12.01 -1.58 6.36
C LEU A 78 -11.92 -1.70 7.88
N SER A 79 -11.09 -2.61 8.39
CA SER A 79 -10.83 -2.68 9.85
C SER A 79 -10.25 -1.37 10.39
N GLU A 80 -10.54 -1.07 11.67
CA GLU A 80 -10.04 0.15 12.34
C GLU A 80 -8.50 0.29 12.31
N LEU A 81 -7.76 -0.80 12.12
CA LEU A 81 -6.31 -0.78 11.99
C LEU A 81 -5.86 -0.02 10.74
N TYR A 82 -6.60 -0.09 9.63
CA TYR A 82 -6.29 0.70 8.44
C TYR A 82 -6.36 2.20 8.71
N ILE A 83 -7.23 2.63 9.63
CA ILE A 83 -7.38 4.04 10.00
C ILE A 83 -6.35 4.43 11.07
N THR A 84 -6.37 3.73 12.20
CA THR A 84 -5.56 4.08 13.39
C THR A 84 -4.07 3.89 13.19
N LYS A 85 -3.65 3.03 12.26
CA LYS A 85 -2.24 2.77 11.91
C LYS A 85 -1.87 3.28 10.52
N PHE A 86 -2.69 4.13 9.90
CA PHE A 86 -2.40 4.66 8.57
C PHE A 86 -1.03 5.36 8.51
N GLN A 87 -0.74 6.23 9.49
CA GLN A 87 0.49 7.02 9.56
C GLN A 87 1.74 6.21 9.98
N ASP A 88 1.59 4.99 10.51
CA ASP A 88 2.73 4.12 10.77
C ASP A 88 3.17 3.46 9.46
N ALA A 89 4.19 4.03 8.81
CA ALA A 89 4.62 3.62 7.48
C ALA A 89 5.05 2.13 7.35
N GLN A 90 5.36 1.45 8.47
CA GLN A 90 5.83 0.07 8.46
C GLN A 90 4.77 -0.94 8.91
N PHE A 91 3.66 -0.47 9.47
CA PHE A 91 2.62 -1.34 10.04
C PHE A 91 1.71 -1.95 8.96
N ASN A 92 1.58 -3.28 8.99
CA ASN A 92 0.63 -4.05 8.18
C ASN A 92 -0.76 -4.10 8.84
N PRO A 93 -1.77 -3.37 8.34
CA PRO A 93 -3.09 -3.35 8.96
C PRO A 93 -3.90 -4.64 8.78
N ARG A 94 -3.43 -5.60 7.96
CA ARG A 94 -4.11 -6.91 7.82
C ARG A 94 -4.01 -7.77 9.08
N TRP A 95 -2.98 -7.58 9.91
CA TRP A 95 -2.64 -8.44 11.03
C TRP A 95 -2.40 -7.58 12.28
N GLU A 96 -2.95 -7.97 13.43
CA GLU A 96 -2.83 -7.18 14.67
C GLU A 96 -1.38 -6.92 15.12
N CYS A 97 -0.46 -7.84 14.80
CA CYS A 97 0.96 -7.69 15.09
C CYS A 97 1.72 -6.78 14.12
N GLY A 98 1.09 -6.33 13.02
CA GLY A 98 1.66 -5.35 12.09
C GLY A 98 2.75 -5.88 11.15
N ILE A 99 2.99 -7.19 11.10
CA ILE A 99 4.13 -7.78 10.37
C ILE A 99 3.79 -8.01 8.90
N ALA A 100 4.72 -7.69 8.00
CA ALA A 100 4.71 -8.13 6.60
C ALA A 100 6.12 -8.60 6.20
N SER A 101 6.19 -9.54 5.24
CA SER A 101 7.46 -10.08 4.76
C SER A 101 8.26 -9.09 3.90
N HIS A 102 7.56 -8.13 3.29
CA HIS A 102 8.16 -7.13 2.41
C HIS A 102 7.57 -5.76 2.74
N VAL A 103 8.42 -4.83 3.17
CA VAL A 103 8.00 -3.48 3.56
C VAL A 103 8.87 -2.49 2.84
N GLU A 104 8.24 -1.56 2.13
CA GLU A 104 8.91 -0.46 1.43
C GLU A 104 8.31 0.86 1.91
N VAL A 105 9.18 1.81 2.24
CA VAL A 105 8.80 3.19 2.54
C VAL A 105 9.49 4.09 1.54
N ILE A 106 8.71 4.86 0.77
CA ILE A 106 9.23 5.70 -0.31
C ILE A 106 8.80 7.14 -0.11
N ASN A 107 9.72 8.07 -0.37
CA ASN A 107 9.40 9.49 -0.37
C ASN A 107 8.93 9.92 -1.76
N CYS A 108 7.82 10.64 -1.83
CA CYS A 108 7.42 11.34 -3.04
C CYS A 108 8.34 12.56 -3.24
N VAL A 109 8.89 12.70 -4.44
CA VAL A 109 9.66 13.87 -4.83
C VAL A 109 8.67 14.94 -5.33
N GLY A 110 8.08 15.69 -4.41
CA GLY A 110 7.13 16.77 -4.68
C GLY A 110 7.81 18.13 -4.72
#